data_AF-A0A9D2TQQ0-F1
#
_entry.id   AF-A0A9D2TQQ0-F1
#
_cell.length_a   1.000
_cell.length_b   1.000
_cell.length_c   1.000
_cell.angle_alpha   90.00
_cell.angle_beta   90.00
_cell.angle_gamma   90.00
#
_symmetry.space_group_name_H-M   'P 1'
#
loop_
_entity.id
_entity.type
_entity.pdbx_description
1 polymer ?
#
loop_
_entity_poly.entity_id
_entity_poly.type
_entity_poly.pdbx_seq_one_letter_code
_entity_poly.pdbx_strand_id
1 'polypeptide(L)'
;MAKTGIFTERMNRHEEELRRIYEELYHDGEQYERLTELMKEAFTKRSTALKALDRKREQTPQWYRESRMLGITMYPKLFAGGLKGLMERLDYLSEQQITYLHLMPLLKMPHPLNDGGYAVEDFRTVDAQIGTNRELTALTGELRKRGISLCLDVVMNHTADTHEWAVRAKAGEKEYQDRYYCYDTWEIPSQFEQTMPQVFPTTAPGNFTWCEEMQKYVLTTFYPYQWDLNYRNPAVFNEMTANILFLANLGVEIFRIDAVPYIWKELGTSCRNLPQVHRIVRMLRMVLEVVCPAVILKGEVVMAPQELPAYFGTPQHPECHMLYGVSSMVNLWAALATQDTRLLKHQMDVIHSLPDNCWFVNYLRCHDDIGWGLDEEEERRLMIDPLLHKEYLYRFYEGSFPGSFARGELYNFDPVSRDA
;
A
#
# COMPACT_ATOMS: atom_id res chain seq x y z
N MET A 1 16.78 30.34 -27.78
CA MET A 1 16.66 29.04 -27.07
C MET A 1 15.19 28.86 -26.71
N ALA A 2 14.52 27.86 -27.28
CA ALA A 2 13.13 27.57 -26.95
C ALA A 2 13.05 27.22 -25.45
N LYS A 3 12.13 27.83 -24.70
CA LYS A 3 11.89 27.44 -23.31
C LYS A 3 11.41 25.99 -23.30
N THR A 4 12.26 25.07 -22.86
CA THR A 4 11.88 23.68 -22.64
C THR A 4 10.70 23.65 -21.67
N GLY A 5 9.64 22.88 -21.97
CA GLY A 5 8.46 22.81 -21.11
C GLY A 5 8.76 22.14 -19.77
N ILE A 6 8.05 22.51 -18.71
CA ILE A 6 8.29 21.99 -17.34
C ILE A 6 8.25 20.46 -17.25
N PHE A 7 7.40 19.79 -18.04
CA PHE A 7 7.41 18.32 -18.11
C PHE A 7 8.75 17.78 -18.57
N THR A 8 9.31 18.33 -19.65
CA THR A 8 10.62 17.92 -20.18
C THR A 8 11.73 18.23 -19.19
N GLU A 9 11.69 19.39 -18.53
CA GLU A 9 12.66 19.71 -17.47
C GLU A 9 12.65 18.66 -16.35
N ARG A 10 11.46 18.27 -15.87
CA ARG A 10 11.34 17.25 -14.84
C ARG A 10 11.74 15.87 -15.35
N MET A 11 11.34 15.50 -16.56
CA MET A 11 11.69 14.22 -17.19
C MET A 11 13.20 14.08 -17.31
N ASN A 12 13.90 15.13 -17.78
CA ASN A 12 15.36 15.12 -17.92
C ASN A 12 16.10 14.85 -16.60
N ARG A 13 15.50 15.12 -15.44
CA ARG A 13 16.10 14.80 -14.12
C ARG A 13 16.11 13.31 -13.80
N HIS A 14 15.19 12.55 -14.39
CA HIS A 14 14.94 11.15 -14.05
C HIS A 14 15.09 10.19 -15.25
N GLU A 15 15.15 10.70 -16.49
CA GLU A 15 15.06 9.90 -17.71
C GLU A 15 16.09 8.78 -17.77
N GLU A 16 17.36 9.06 -17.48
CA GLU A 16 18.42 8.07 -17.52
C GLU A 16 18.17 6.93 -16.51
N GLU A 17 17.84 7.26 -15.27
CA GLU A 17 17.59 6.28 -14.21
C GLU A 17 16.30 5.50 -14.46
N LEU A 18 15.20 6.18 -14.81
CA LEU A 18 13.90 5.58 -15.08
C LEU A 18 13.99 4.61 -16.25
N ARG A 19 14.61 5.02 -17.36
CA ARG A 19 14.81 4.16 -18.53
C ARG A 19 15.66 2.95 -18.19
N ARG A 20 16.80 3.16 -17.50
CA ARG A 20 17.70 2.07 -17.11
C ARG A 20 16.99 1.03 -16.25
N ILE A 21 16.29 1.45 -15.19
CA ILE A 21 15.59 0.51 -14.30
C ILE A 21 14.49 -0.24 -15.06
N TYR A 22 13.75 0.46 -15.93
CA TYR A 22 12.69 -0.14 -16.73
C TYR A 22 13.23 -1.18 -17.71
N GLU A 23 14.25 -0.84 -18.49
CA GLU A 23 14.87 -1.74 -19.47
C GLU A 23 15.61 -2.90 -18.79
N GLU A 24 16.18 -2.71 -17.60
CA GLU A 24 16.77 -3.79 -16.79
C GLU A 24 15.71 -4.77 -16.26
N LEU A 25 14.49 -4.31 -16.00
CA LEU A 25 13.42 -5.14 -15.44
C LEU A 25 12.60 -5.86 -16.52
N TYR A 26 12.35 -5.19 -17.64
CA TYR A 26 11.40 -5.63 -18.66
C TYR A 26 12.01 -5.95 -20.01
N HIS A 27 13.18 -5.38 -20.34
CA HIS A 27 13.80 -5.51 -21.67
C HIS A 27 12.87 -5.11 -22.83
N ASP A 28 11.93 -4.17 -22.57
CA ASP A 28 10.89 -3.76 -23.51
C ASP A 28 10.89 -2.23 -23.69
N GLY A 29 11.54 -1.77 -24.77
CA GLY A 29 11.64 -0.34 -25.09
C GLY A 29 10.33 0.26 -25.61
N GLU A 30 9.44 -0.53 -26.21
CA GLU A 30 8.15 -0.04 -26.71
C GLU A 30 7.21 0.28 -25.54
N GLN A 31 7.17 -0.59 -24.52
CA GLN A 31 6.41 -0.35 -23.31
C GLN A 31 6.96 0.81 -22.48
N TYR A 32 8.28 1.06 -22.54
CA TYR A 32 8.85 2.27 -21.97
C TYR A 32 8.32 3.53 -22.66
N GLU A 33 8.28 3.57 -24.00
CA GLU A 33 7.71 4.72 -24.72
C GLU A 33 6.22 4.88 -24.44
N ARG A 34 5.46 3.78 -24.30
CA ARG A 34 4.07 3.84 -23.86
C ARG A 34 3.94 4.46 -22.46
N LEU A 35 4.85 4.15 -21.53
CA LEU A 35 4.88 4.79 -20.21
C LEU A 35 5.12 6.31 -20.33
N THR A 36 6.09 6.74 -21.15
CA THR A 36 6.40 8.18 -21.30
C THR A 36 5.23 8.94 -21.94
N GLU A 37 4.52 8.34 -22.89
CA GLU A 37 3.29 8.88 -23.47
C GLU A 37 2.17 9.02 -22.43
N LEU A 38 1.92 7.98 -21.64
CA LEU A 38 0.95 8.00 -20.53
C LEU A 38 1.28 9.11 -19.52
N MET A 39 2.55 9.25 -19.14
CA MET A 39 3.02 10.32 -18.24
C MET A 39 2.73 11.71 -18.82
N LYS A 40 3.03 11.91 -20.11
CA LYS A 40 2.82 13.19 -20.81
C LYS A 40 1.33 13.53 -20.94
N GLU A 41 0.50 12.53 -21.22
CA GLU A 41 -0.96 12.68 -21.28
C GLU A 41 -1.52 13.08 -19.91
N ALA A 42 -1.14 12.36 -18.85
CA ALA A 42 -1.56 12.65 -17.49
C ALA A 42 -1.12 14.05 -17.04
N PHE A 43 0.12 14.44 -17.32
CA PHE A 43 0.63 15.79 -17.06
C PHE A 43 -0.17 16.85 -17.80
N THR A 44 -0.52 16.60 -19.07
CA THR A 44 -1.28 17.54 -19.90
C THR A 44 -2.69 17.73 -19.35
N LYS A 45 -3.38 16.63 -18.99
CA LYS A 45 -4.73 16.63 -18.41
C LYS A 45 -4.79 17.23 -16.99
N ARG A 46 -3.67 17.27 -16.26
CA ARG A 46 -3.61 17.80 -14.90
C ARG A 46 -4.05 19.27 -14.85
N SER A 47 -5.00 19.57 -13.96
CA SER A 47 -5.63 20.89 -13.85
C SER A 47 -4.65 21.99 -13.42
N THR A 48 -4.95 23.25 -13.78
CA THR A 48 -4.13 24.41 -13.39
C THR A 48 -3.97 24.54 -11.88
N ALA A 49 -5.02 24.22 -11.10
CA ALA A 49 -4.97 24.26 -9.64
C ALA A 49 -4.01 23.21 -9.08
N LEU A 50 -4.03 21.98 -9.61
CA LEU A 50 -3.12 20.92 -9.19
C LEU A 50 -1.69 21.18 -9.64
N LYS A 51 -1.48 21.74 -10.85
CA LYS A 51 -0.15 22.22 -11.29
C LYS A 51 0.39 23.36 -10.41
N ALA A 52 -0.47 24.18 -9.83
CA ALA A 52 -0.06 25.18 -8.84
C ALA A 52 0.34 24.54 -7.51
N LEU A 53 -0.39 23.51 -7.06
CA LEU A 53 -0.01 22.71 -5.89
C LEU A 53 1.34 22.01 -6.08
N ASP A 54 1.56 21.43 -7.27
CA ASP A 54 2.84 20.80 -7.64
C ASP A 54 4.00 21.78 -7.47
N ARG A 55 3.91 22.98 -8.08
CA ARG A 55 4.96 24.01 -7.96
C ARG A 55 5.20 24.44 -6.52
N LYS A 56 4.14 24.54 -5.71
CA LYS A 56 4.25 24.90 -4.29
C LYS A 56 5.01 23.81 -3.51
N ARG A 57 4.69 22.54 -3.73
CA ARG A 57 5.32 21.41 -3.03
C ARG A 57 6.72 21.09 -3.55
N GLU A 58 7.04 21.40 -4.80
CA GLU A 58 8.44 21.36 -5.27
C GLU A 58 9.33 22.36 -4.54
N GLN A 59 8.79 23.53 -4.14
CA GLN A 59 9.52 24.51 -3.33
C GLN A 59 9.56 24.12 -1.84
N THR A 60 8.69 23.21 -1.41
CA THR A 60 8.56 22.74 -0.03
C THR A 60 8.43 21.21 0.01
N PRO A 61 9.45 20.46 -0.44
CA PRO A 61 9.33 19.02 -0.67
C PRO A 61 9.07 18.22 0.60
N GLN A 62 9.38 18.79 1.77
CA GLN A 62 9.18 18.19 3.08
C GLN A 62 7.88 18.61 3.79
N TRP A 63 6.89 19.13 3.07
CA TRP A 63 5.60 19.58 3.62
C TRP A 63 4.89 18.51 4.49
N TYR A 64 5.09 17.23 4.17
CA TYR A 64 4.49 16.10 4.87
C TYR A 64 5.20 15.75 6.19
N ARG A 65 6.33 16.41 6.49
CA ARG A 65 7.10 16.27 7.72
C ARG A 65 6.84 17.40 8.72
N GLU A 66 5.97 18.33 8.39
CA GLU A 66 5.64 19.45 9.27
C GLU A 66 5.03 18.94 10.59
N SER A 67 5.43 19.52 11.72
CA SER A 67 4.98 19.11 13.06
C SER A 67 3.46 19.24 13.28
N ARG A 68 2.78 20.05 12.47
CA ARG A 68 1.32 20.20 12.47
C ARG A 68 0.58 19.08 11.75
N MET A 69 1.28 18.11 11.17
CA MET A 69 0.65 17.01 10.44
C MET A 69 -0.09 16.09 11.41
N LEU A 70 -1.43 16.17 11.38
CA LEU A 70 -2.32 15.31 12.17
C LEU A 70 -3.27 14.58 11.23
N GLY A 71 -3.23 13.26 11.28
CA GLY A 71 -3.96 12.37 10.40
C GLY A 71 -5.14 11.68 11.06
N ILE A 72 -6.18 11.45 10.27
CA ILE A 72 -7.26 10.51 10.61
C ILE A 72 -7.48 9.55 9.44
N THR A 73 -7.73 8.28 9.77
CA THR A 73 -8.14 7.25 8.81
C THR A 73 -9.60 6.87 9.07
N MET A 74 -10.41 6.74 8.02
CA MET A 74 -11.82 6.35 8.17
C MET A 74 -12.40 5.68 6.93
N TYR A 75 -13.41 4.84 7.14
CA TYR A 75 -14.32 4.42 6.09
C TYR A 75 -15.36 5.53 5.85
N PRO A 76 -15.46 6.11 4.64
CA PRO A 76 -16.39 7.21 4.37
C PRO A 76 -17.86 6.80 4.59
N LYS A 77 -18.21 5.54 4.25
CA LYS A 77 -19.55 4.99 4.46
C LYS A 77 -19.89 4.83 5.94
N LEU A 78 -18.97 4.35 6.77
CA LEU A 78 -19.21 4.14 8.20
C LEU A 78 -19.22 5.47 8.97
N PHE A 79 -18.32 6.38 8.64
CA PHE A 79 -18.21 7.66 9.34
C PHE A 79 -19.34 8.63 8.98
N ALA A 80 -19.71 8.71 7.70
CA ALA A 80 -20.61 9.73 7.21
C ALA A 80 -21.55 9.27 6.08
N GLY A 81 -21.76 7.97 5.89
CA GLY A 81 -22.69 7.45 4.88
C GLY A 81 -22.24 7.64 3.42
N GLY A 82 -21.00 8.05 3.17
CA GLY A 82 -20.45 8.28 1.83
C GLY A 82 -19.81 9.65 1.67
N LEU A 83 -19.40 10.00 0.44
CA LEU A 83 -18.66 11.23 0.16
C LEU A 83 -19.47 12.50 0.39
N LYS A 84 -20.80 12.46 0.15
CA LYS A 84 -21.68 13.61 0.42
C LYS A 84 -21.77 13.92 1.91
N GLY A 85 -22.03 12.92 2.74
CA GLY A 85 -22.07 13.15 4.18
C GLY A 85 -20.69 13.53 4.73
N LEU A 86 -19.59 13.01 4.16
CA LEU A 86 -18.25 13.45 4.53
C LEU A 86 -18.02 14.94 4.19
N MET A 87 -18.56 15.43 3.08
CA MET A 87 -18.53 16.86 2.73
C MET A 87 -19.16 17.73 3.82
N GLU A 88 -20.24 17.26 4.45
CA GLU A 88 -20.93 17.95 5.55
C GLU A 88 -20.14 17.92 6.88
N ARG A 89 -19.11 17.08 6.98
CA ARG A 89 -18.26 16.94 8.19
C ARG A 89 -16.90 17.64 8.07
N LEU A 90 -16.62 18.35 6.98
CA LEU A 90 -15.33 19.00 6.80
C LEU A 90 -15.00 20.07 7.84
N ASP A 91 -16.03 20.75 8.35
CA ASP A 91 -15.85 21.75 9.41
C ASP A 91 -15.46 21.08 10.73
N TYR A 92 -16.07 19.93 11.06
CA TYR A 92 -15.63 19.10 12.20
C TYR A 92 -14.17 18.67 12.07
N LEU A 93 -13.74 18.19 10.89
CA LEU A 93 -12.33 17.81 10.68
C LEU A 93 -11.38 18.99 10.87
N SER A 94 -11.81 20.19 10.46
CA SER A 94 -11.02 21.41 10.62
C SER A 94 -10.95 21.86 12.08
N GLU A 95 -12.05 21.75 12.84
CA GLU A 95 -12.09 21.99 14.29
C GLU A 95 -11.16 21.05 15.05
N GLN A 96 -11.06 19.78 14.62
CA GLN A 96 -10.11 18.80 15.16
C GLN A 96 -8.67 19.00 14.65
N GLN A 97 -8.41 20.05 13.88
CA GLN A 97 -7.09 20.38 13.31
C GLN A 97 -6.48 19.27 12.46
N ILE A 98 -7.33 18.44 11.84
CA ILE A 98 -6.89 17.42 10.90
C ILE A 98 -6.29 18.09 9.67
N THR A 99 -5.11 17.64 9.24
CA THR A 99 -4.43 18.11 8.02
C THR A 99 -4.15 16.98 7.03
N TYR A 100 -4.44 15.74 7.41
CA TYR A 100 -4.31 14.54 6.61
C TYR A 100 -5.55 13.67 6.80
N LEU A 101 -6.20 13.28 5.70
CA LEU A 101 -7.36 12.40 5.72
C LEU A 101 -7.07 11.18 4.85
N HIS A 102 -6.98 10.01 5.45
CA HIS A 102 -6.91 8.74 4.73
C HIS A 102 -8.31 8.13 4.67
N LEU A 103 -8.88 8.07 3.48
CA LEU A 103 -10.10 7.31 3.27
C LEU A 103 -9.74 5.88 2.88
N MET A 104 -10.28 4.94 3.64
CA MET A 104 -10.24 3.51 3.32
C MET A 104 -10.82 3.25 1.91
N PRO A 105 -10.56 2.08 1.29
CA PRO A 105 -10.92 1.82 -0.10
C PRO A 105 -12.34 2.24 -0.43
N LEU A 106 -12.45 3.04 -1.49
CA LEU A 106 -13.69 3.65 -1.95
C LEU A 106 -13.94 3.45 -3.44
N LEU A 107 -13.01 2.77 -4.11
CA LEU A 107 -13.11 2.44 -5.52
C LEU A 107 -14.07 1.25 -5.70
N LYS A 108 -14.54 1.04 -6.91
CA LYS A 108 -15.62 0.08 -7.21
C LYS A 108 -15.23 -1.32 -6.74
N MET A 109 -16.05 -1.89 -5.85
CA MET A 109 -15.75 -3.13 -5.12
C MET A 109 -17.04 -3.94 -4.87
N PRO A 110 -17.79 -4.32 -5.91
CA PRO A 110 -19.15 -4.85 -5.76
C PRO A 110 -19.16 -6.29 -5.25
N HIS A 111 -18.00 -6.95 -5.16
CA HIS A 111 -17.89 -8.29 -4.60
C HIS A 111 -18.44 -8.28 -3.15
N PRO A 112 -19.35 -9.21 -2.78
CA PRO A 112 -19.99 -9.19 -1.47
C PRO A 112 -18.98 -9.44 -0.32
N LEU A 113 -17.90 -10.16 -0.62
CA LEU A 113 -16.74 -10.36 0.26
C LEU A 113 -15.57 -9.60 -0.34
N ASN A 114 -15.43 -8.32 -0.04
CA ASN A 114 -14.41 -7.48 -0.70
C ASN A 114 -13.22 -7.13 0.19
N ASP A 115 -13.04 -7.85 1.30
CA ASP A 115 -11.96 -7.61 2.26
C ASP A 115 -11.92 -6.13 2.69
N GLY A 116 -13.06 -5.59 3.13
CA GLY A 116 -13.17 -4.17 3.49
C GLY A 116 -12.93 -3.20 2.33
N GLY A 117 -13.00 -3.68 1.08
CA GLY A 117 -12.79 -2.91 -0.13
C GLY A 117 -11.42 -3.08 -0.81
N TYR A 118 -10.55 -3.96 -0.29
CA TYR A 118 -9.26 -4.28 -0.91
C TYR A 118 -9.37 -5.19 -2.16
N ALA A 119 -10.52 -5.84 -2.39
CA ALA A 119 -10.81 -6.48 -3.68
C ALA A 119 -11.38 -5.48 -4.71
N VAL A 120 -10.50 -4.79 -5.43
CA VAL A 120 -10.88 -3.71 -6.37
C VAL A 120 -11.25 -4.25 -7.76
N GLU A 121 -12.44 -3.87 -8.26
CA GLU A 121 -12.92 -4.22 -9.61
C GLU A 121 -12.61 -3.13 -10.64
N ASP A 122 -12.59 -1.86 -10.25
CA ASP A 122 -12.24 -0.74 -11.12
C ASP A 122 -11.54 0.38 -10.33
N PHE A 123 -10.26 0.57 -10.62
CA PHE A 123 -9.42 1.57 -9.97
C PHE A 123 -9.74 3.02 -10.35
N ARG A 124 -10.57 3.25 -11.38
CA ARG A 124 -10.89 4.59 -11.89
C ARG A 124 -12.30 5.05 -11.52
N THR A 125 -13.08 4.23 -10.85
CA THR A 125 -14.47 4.55 -10.52
C THR A 125 -14.71 4.43 -9.02
N VAL A 126 -15.19 5.50 -8.39
CA VAL A 126 -15.73 5.46 -7.01
C VAL A 126 -16.93 4.52 -6.96
N ASP A 127 -17.00 3.68 -5.92
CA ASP A 127 -18.15 2.80 -5.70
C ASP A 127 -19.45 3.60 -5.55
N ALA A 128 -20.49 3.20 -6.29
CA ALA A 128 -21.76 3.91 -6.33
C ALA A 128 -22.48 3.99 -4.97
N GLN A 129 -22.18 3.07 -4.03
CA GLN A 129 -22.71 3.13 -2.67
C GLN A 129 -22.00 4.18 -1.79
N ILE A 130 -20.83 4.64 -2.22
CA ILE A 130 -20.01 5.62 -1.50
C ILE A 130 -20.12 7.00 -2.14
N GLY A 131 -20.15 7.08 -3.48
CA GLY A 131 -20.31 8.33 -4.20
C GLY A 131 -19.93 8.23 -5.68
N THR A 132 -19.37 9.32 -6.23
CA THR A 132 -18.93 9.41 -7.63
C THR A 132 -17.57 10.08 -7.77
N ASN A 133 -16.90 9.91 -8.92
CA ASN A 133 -15.64 10.63 -9.21
C ASN A 133 -15.80 12.16 -9.13
N ARG A 134 -16.98 12.69 -9.46
CA ARG A 134 -17.27 14.13 -9.36
C ARG A 134 -17.30 14.58 -7.91
N GLU A 135 -17.92 13.80 -7.04
CA GLU A 135 -17.95 14.06 -5.60
C GLU A 135 -16.56 13.91 -4.98
N LEU A 136 -15.77 12.92 -5.38
CA LEU A 136 -14.38 12.79 -4.98
C LEU A 136 -13.55 14.02 -5.39
N THR A 137 -13.71 14.48 -6.64
CA THR A 137 -13.01 15.68 -7.13
C THR A 137 -13.43 16.94 -6.36
N ALA A 138 -14.73 17.08 -6.05
CA ALA A 138 -15.23 18.18 -5.24
C ALA A 138 -14.66 18.12 -3.82
N LEU A 139 -14.65 16.92 -3.21
CA LEU A 139 -14.13 16.68 -1.87
C LEU A 139 -12.65 17.06 -1.78
N THR A 140 -11.82 16.63 -2.74
CA THR A 140 -10.40 17.01 -2.73
C THR A 140 -10.22 18.53 -2.84
N GLY A 141 -11.08 19.20 -3.61
CA GLY A 141 -11.11 20.67 -3.70
C GLY A 141 -11.38 21.34 -2.35
N GLU A 142 -12.41 20.89 -1.63
CA GLU A 142 -12.79 21.46 -0.34
C GLU A 142 -11.82 21.12 0.79
N LEU A 143 -11.25 19.91 0.78
CA LEU A 143 -10.17 19.50 1.70
C LEU A 143 -8.94 20.40 1.53
N ARG A 144 -8.50 20.65 0.29
CA ARG A 144 -7.36 21.53 0.00
C ARG A 144 -7.56 22.95 0.50
N LYS A 145 -8.77 23.51 0.34
CA LYS A 145 -9.09 24.86 0.87
C LYS A 145 -8.93 24.95 2.38
N ARG A 146 -9.11 23.82 3.08
CA ARG A 146 -8.95 23.67 4.53
C ARG A 146 -7.56 23.20 4.94
N GLY A 147 -6.63 23.03 4.00
CA GLY A 147 -5.28 22.54 4.28
C GLY A 147 -5.20 21.05 4.63
N ILE A 148 -6.21 20.27 4.23
CA ILE A 148 -6.30 18.83 4.45
C ILE A 148 -5.86 18.10 3.17
N SER A 149 -4.87 17.22 3.29
CA SER A 149 -4.37 16.41 2.17
C SER A 149 -5.09 15.05 2.16
N LEU A 150 -5.69 14.69 1.02
CA LEU A 150 -6.38 13.39 0.88
C LEU A 150 -5.38 12.28 0.57
N CYS A 151 -5.46 11.19 1.33
CA CYS A 151 -4.81 9.92 1.08
C CYS A 151 -5.82 8.85 0.69
N LEU A 152 -5.52 8.08 -0.36
CA LEU A 152 -6.27 6.88 -0.74
C LEU A 152 -5.35 5.67 -0.82
N ASP A 153 -5.93 4.49 -0.63
CA ASP A 153 -5.32 3.21 -0.97
C ASP A 153 -5.18 3.03 -2.48
N VAL A 154 -4.07 2.43 -2.89
CA VAL A 154 -3.88 1.84 -4.21
C VAL A 154 -3.41 0.41 -3.97
N VAL A 155 -4.34 -0.53 -4.23
CA VAL A 155 -4.08 -1.96 -4.17
C VAL A 155 -3.21 -2.34 -5.36
N MET A 156 -1.90 -2.39 -5.13
CA MET A 156 -0.94 -2.67 -6.20
C MET A 156 -0.84 -4.16 -6.47
N ASN A 157 -0.89 -5.01 -5.45
CA ASN A 157 -0.58 -6.42 -5.61
C ASN A 157 -1.64 -7.22 -6.38
N HIS A 158 -2.91 -6.88 -6.27
CA HIS A 158 -3.99 -7.74 -6.74
C HIS A 158 -5.22 -6.94 -7.20
N THR A 159 -6.10 -7.62 -7.94
CA THR A 159 -7.44 -7.11 -8.27
C THR A 159 -8.50 -8.08 -7.76
N ALA A 160 -9.75 -7.64 -7.69
CA ALA A 160 -10.87 -8.58 -7.58
C ALA A 160 -10.87 -9.55 -8.78
N ASP A 161 -11.36 -10.77 -8.57
CA ASP A 161 -11.57 -11.74 -9.64
C ASP A 161 -12.73 -11.35 -10.58
N THR A 162 -13.48 -10.30 -10.23
CA THR A 162 -14.49 -9.64 -11.08
C THR A 162 -13.94 -8.42 -11.84
N HIS A 163 -12.68 -8.03 -11.61
CA HIS A 163 -12.02 -6.98 -12.38
C HIS A 163 -12.04 -7.32 -13.88
N GLU A 164 -12.13 -6.32 -14.75
CA GLU A 164 -12.21 -6.51 -16.21
C GLU A 164 -11.11 -7.46 -16.71
N TRP A 165 -9.88 -7.30 -16.21
CA TRP A 165 -8.76 -8.16 -16.58
C TRP A 165 -8.97 -9.61 -16.16
N ALA A 166 -9.46 -9.88 -14.95
CA ALA A 166 -9.74 -11.23 -14.49
C ALA A 166 -10.89 -11.87 -15.29
N VAL A 167 -11.94 -11.11 -15.59
CA VAL A 167 -13.06 -11.56 -16.43
C VAL A 167 -12.58 -11.94 -17.84
N ARG A 168 -11.70 -11.14 -18.45
CA ARG A 168 -11.13 -11.42 -19.78
C ARG A 168 -10.13 -12.57 -19.75
N ALA A 169 -9.36 -12.72 -18.67
CA ALA A 169 -8.50 -13.87 -18.44
C ALA A 169 -9.31 -15.18 -18.35
N LYS A 170 -10.41 -15.17 -17.59
CA LYS A 170 -11.39 -16.26 -17.48
C LYS A 170 -12.03 -16.60 -18.84
N ALA A 171 -12.26 -15.60 -19.68
CA ALA A 171 -12.75 -15.78 -21.06
C ALA A 171 -11.71 -16.35 -22.05
N GLY A 172 -10.46 -16.61 -21.60
CA GLY A 172 -9.42 -17.21 -22.41
C GLY A 172 -8.52 -16.23 -23.16
N GLU A 173 -8.64 -14.92 -22.91
CA GLU A 173 -7.79 -13.92 -23.56
C GLU A 173 -6.37 -13.96 -22.99
N LYS A 174 -5.41 -14.47 -23.78
CA LYS A 174 -4.02 -14.70 -23.35
C LYS A 174 -3.34 -13.45 -22.78
N GLU A 175 -3.53 -12.29 -23.41
CA GLU A 175 -2.99 -11.02 -22.93
C GLU A 175 -3.39 -10.71 -21.48
N TYR A 176 -4.62 -11.06 -21.09
CA TYR A 176 -5.13 -10.82 -19.75
C TYR A 176 -4.74 -11.93 -18.78
N GLN A 177 -4.63 -13.17 -19.23
CA GLN A 177 -4.04 -14.25 -18.43
C GLN A 177 -2.60 -13.93 -18.04
N ASP A 178 -1.82 -13.31 -18.94
CA ASP A 178 -0.43 -12.90 -18.68
C ASP A 178 -0.30 -11.72 -17.71
N ARG A 179 -1.42 -11.10 -17.32
CA ARG A 179 -1.46 -10.08 -16.24
C ARG A 179 -1.60 -10.71 -14.85
N TYR A 180 -1.78 -12.02 -14.77
CA TYR A 180 -1.85 -12.78 -13.53
C TYR A 180 -0.86 -13.97 -13.57
N TYR A 181 -0.68 -14.65 -12.45
CA TYR A 181 0.08 -15.90 -12.39
C TYR A 181 -0.86 -17.09 -12.54
N CYS A 182 -1.04 -17.55 -13.78
CA CYS A 182 -1.94 -18.65 -14.13
C CYS A 182 -1.16 -19.90 -14.55
N TYR A 183 -1.49 -21.07 -13.99
CA TYR A 183 -0.81 -22.34 -14.24
C TYR A 183 -1.79 -23.45 -14.62
N ASP A 184 -1.45 -24.24 -15.64
CA ASP A 184 -2.27 -25.38 -16.12
C ASP A 184 -2.31 -26.54 -15.12
N THR A 185 -1.25 -26.73 -14.35
CA THR A 185 -1.09 -27.86 -13.43
C THR A 185 -0.63 -27.38 -12.05
N TRP A 186 -0.76 -28.27 -11.06
CA TRP A 186 -0.31 -28.01 -9.68
C TRP A 186 1.22 -28.04 -9.53
N GLU A 187 1.98 -28.38 -10.57
CA GLU A 187 3.43 -28.58 -10.48
C GLU A 187 4.17 -27.31 -10.01
N ILE A 188 3.96 -26.19 -10.69
CA ILE A 188 4.58 -24.90 -10.31
C ILE A 188 3.97 -24.33 -9.02
N PRO A 189 2.63 -24.27 -8.85
CA PRO A 189 2.02 -23.87 -7.57
C PRO A 189 2.60 -24.60 -6.35
N SER A 190 2.76 -25.93 -6.43
CA SER A 190 3.32 -26.73 -5.33
C SER A 190 4.77 -26.38 -4.95
N GLN A 191 5.53 -25.78 -5.87
CA GLN A 191 6.90 -25.32 -5.61
C GLN A 191 6.90 -23.95 -4.92
N PHE A 192 5.99 -23.06 -5.29
CA PHE A 192 5.80 -21.79 -4.59
C PHE A 192 5.37 -22.01 -3.14
N GLU A 193 4.40 -22.90 -2.90
CA GLU A 193 3.88 -23.22 -1.55
C GLU A 193 4.95 -23.73 -0.57
N GLN A 194 6.08 -24.25 -1.05
CA GLN A 194 7.19 -24.69 -0.19
C GLN A 194 7.93 -23.53 0.50
N THR A 195 7.84 -22.32 -0.07
CA THR A 195 8.65 -21.16 0.35
C THR A 195 7.83 -19.92 0.64
N MET A 196 6.62 -19.81 0.07
CA MET A 196 5.72 -18.69 0.33
C MET A 196 4.97 -18.86 1.67
N PRO A 197 5.11 -17.92 2.61
CA PRO A 197 4.31 -17.93 3.83
C PRO A 197 2.84 -17.59 3.53
N GLN A 198 1.92 -18.26 4.21
CA GLN A 198 0.48 -18.00 4.10
C GLN A 198 0.10 -16.76 4.90
N VAL A 199 -0.64 -15.84 4.30
CA VAL A 199 -1.17 -14.65 5.00
C VAL A 199 -2.39 -15.01 5.84
N PHE A 200 -3.26 -15.86 5.30
CA PHE A 200 -4.56 -16.19 5.88
C PHE A 200 -4.77 -17.71 5.99
N PRO A 201 -3.93 -18.44 6.75
CA PRO A 201 -3.94 -19.90 6.76
C PRO A 201 -5.28 -20.52 7.18
N THR A 202 -6.07 -19.80 8.00
CA THR A 202 -7.35 -20.29 8.51
C THR A 202 -8.53 -19.93 7.60
N THR A 203 -8.52 -18.76 6.98
CA THR A 203 -9.66 -18.25 6.18
C THR A 203 -9.48 -18.40 4.67
N ALA A 204 -8.24 -18.41 4.17
CA ALA A 204 -7.87 -18.63 2.78
C ALA A 204 -6.56 -19.44 2.71
N PRO A 205 -6.61 -20.77 2.93
CA PRO A 205 -5.41 -21.60 3.01
C PRO A 205 -4.67 -21.71 1.67
N GLY A 206 -3.35 -21.68 1.75
CA GLY A 206 -2.45 -21.69 0.60
C GLY A 206 -2.31 -20.31 -0.06
N ASN A 207 -1.74 -20.31 -1.25
CA ASN A 207 -1.49 -19.13 -2.07
C ASN A 207 -2.09 -19.26 -3.48
N PHE A 208 -2.75 -20.37 -3.81
CA PHE A 208 -3.29 -20.63 -5.14
C PHE A 208 -4.73 -21.16 -5.09
N THR A 209 -5.55 -20.65 -6.00
CA THR A 209 -6.95 -21.06 -6.16
C THR A 209 -7.18 -21.70 -7.53
N TRP A 210 -7.90 -22.82 -7.59
CA TRP A 210 -8.36 -23.38 -8.87
C TRP A 210 -9.53 -22.57 -9.43
N CYS A 211 -9.38 -22.03 -10.63
CA CYS A 211 -10.44 -21.32 -11.35
C CYS A 211 -11.11 -22.25 -12.36
N GLU A 212 -12.35 -22.66 -12.08
CA GLU A 212 -13.11 -23.57 -12.95
C GLU A 212 -13.40 -22.98 -14.33
N GLU A 213 -13.68 -21.69 -14.44
CA GLU A 213 -13.99 -21.04 -15.73
C GLU A 213 -12.79 -21.06 -16.69
N MET A 214 -11.59 -20.93 -16.13
CA MET A 214 -10.33 -20.89 -16.89
C MET A 214 -9.62 -22.25 -16.96
N GLN A 215 -10.02 -23.22 -16.12
CA GLN A 215 -9.34 -24.51 -15.92
C GLN A 215 -7.85 -24.35 -15.61
N LYS A 216 -7.51 -23.42 -14.70
CA LYS A 216 -6.14 -23.10 -14.29
C LYS A 216 -6.07 -22.77 -12.80
N TYR A 217 -4.92 -23.00 -12.19
CA TYR A 217 -4.57 -22.43 -10.89
C TYR A 217 -4.16 -20.97 -11.04
N VAL A 218 -4.64 -20.10 -10.16
CA VAL A 218 -4.30 -18.68 -10.12
C VAL A 218 -3.71 -18.33 -8.77
N LEU A 219 -2.63 -17.54 -8.76
CA LEU A 219 -2.04 -17.04 -7.52
C LEU A 219 -2.99 -16.05 -6.83
N THR A 220 -3.29 -16.35 -5.57
CA THR A 220 -4.16 -15.61 -4.66
C THR A 220 -3.51 -15.61 -3.28
N THR A 221 -2.54 -14.71 -3.06
CA THR A 221 -1.76 -14.61 -1.80
C THR A 221 -2.67 -14.31 -0.59
N PHE A 222 -3.79 -13.63 -0.86
CA PHE A 222 -4.79 -13.22 0.13
C PHE A 222 -6.04 -14.11 0.00
N TYR A 223 -7.22 -13.53 -0.24
CA TYR A 223 -8.43 -14.32 -0.45
C TYR A 223 -8.52 -14.88 -1.88
N PRO A 224 -9.29 -15.98 -2.12
CA PRO A 224 -9.47 -16.56 -3.46
C PRO A 224 -10.03 -15.61 -4.53
N TYR A 225 -10.71 -14.54 -4.11
CA TYR A 225 -11.24 -13.49 -4.98
C TYR A 225 -10.28 -12.31 -5.20
N GLN A 226 -9.05 -12.37 -4.65
CA GLN A 226 -7.99 -11.38 -4.85
C GLN A 226 -6.87 -12.01 -5.68
N TRP A 227 -6.88 -11.75 -6.99
CA TRP A 227 -5.93 -12.33 -7.93
C TRP A 227 -4.67 -11.48 -8.04
N ASP A 228 -3.52 -12.08 -7.75
CA ASP A 228 -2.22 -11.43 -7.78
C ASP A 228 -1.81 -11.02 -9.20
N LEU A 229 -1.50 -9.73 -9.36
CA LEU A 229 -1.02 -9.15 -10.60
C LEU A 229 0.43 -9.57 -10.88
N ASN A 230 0.70 -9.89 -12.13
CA ASN A 230 2.02 -10.29 -12.61
C ASN A 230 2.84 -9.08 -13.06
N TYR A 231 3.57 -8.47 -12.13
CA TYR A 231 4.43 -7.33 -12.44
C TYR A 231 5.64 -7.65 -13.31
N ARG A 232 5.90 -8.91 -13.70
CA ARG A 232 6.87 -9.24 -14.76
C ARG A 232 6.38 -8.76 -16.13
N ASN A 233 5.07 -8.58 -16.29
CA ASN A 233 4.46 -8.01 -17.48
C ASN A 233 4.51 -6.46 -17.40
N PRO A 234 5.25 -5.76 -18.28
CA PRO A 234 5.36 -4.30 -18.24
C PRO A 234 4.02 -3.57 -18.39
N ALA A 235 3.03 -4.19 -19.04
CA ALA A 235 1.69 -3.62 -19.17
C ALA A 235 1.01 -3.45 -17.81
N VAL A 236 1.26 -4.35 -16.85
CA VAL A 236 0.71 -4.25 -15.48
C VAL A 236 1.26 -3.01 -14.78
N PHE A 237 2.58 -2.79 -14.81
CA PHE A 237 3.17 -1.60 -14.21
C PHE A 237 2.67 -0.30 -14.87
N ASN A 238 2.61 -0.28 -16.21
CA ASN A 238 2.15 0.89 -16.96
C ASN A 238 0.68 1.24 -16.64
N GLU A 239 -0.21 0.26 -16.64
CA GLU A 239 -1.64 0.49 -16.38
C GLU A 239 -1.91 0.83 -14.91
N MET A 240 -1.21 0.21 -13.96
CA MET A 240 -1.32 0.58 -12.54
C MET A 240 -0.80 2.00 -12.30
N THR A 241 0.30 2.38 -12.95
CA THR A 241 0.79 3.76 -12.93
C THR A 241 -0.24 4.73 -13.54
N ALA A 242 -0.89 4.36 -14.64
CA ALA A 242 -1.94 5.16 -15.25
C ALA A 242 -3.15 5.35 -14.30
N ASN A 243 -3.53 4.32 -13.54
CA ASN A 243 -4.58 4.41 -12.53
C ASN A 243 -4.21 5.39 -11.40
N ILE A 244 -2.97 5.31 -10.90
CA ILE A 244 -2.44 6.25 -9.90
C ILE A 244 -2.48 7.69 -10.43
N LEU A 245 -1.98 7.92 -11.65
CA LEU A 245 -1.98 9.25 -12.27
C LEU A 245 -3.38 9.78 -12.55
N PHE A 246 -4.33 8.91 -12.87
CA PHE A 246 -5.74 9.26 -13.00
C PHE A 246 -6.31 9.78 -11.67
N LEU A 247 -6.13 9.04 -10.58
CA LEU A 247 -6.58 9.45 -9.24
C LEU A 247 -5.85 10.71 -8.75
N ALA A 248 -4.56 10.86 -9.07
CA ALA A 248 -3.80 12.07 -8.79
C ALA A 248 -4.40 13.31 -9.49
N ASN A 249 -4.97 13.13 -10.68
CA ASN A 249 -5.65 14.18 -11.44
C ASN A 249 -7.08 14.46 -10.93
N LEU A 250 -7.69 13.57 -10.16
CA LEU A 250 -8.87 13.88 -9.34
C LEU A 250 -8.51 14.67 -8.06
N GLY A 251 -7.23 14.80 -7.76
CA GLY A 251 -6.69 15.61 -6.68
C GLY A 251 -6.35 14.84 -5.40
N VAL A 252 -6.15 13.52 -5.50
CA VAL A 252 -5.51 12.73 -4.44
C VAL A 252 -4.05 13.16 -4.31
N GLU A 253 -3.55 13.25 -3.08
CA GLU A 253 -2.23 13.82 -2.78
C GLU A 253 -1.28 12.81 -2.15
N ILE A 254 -1.81 11.70 -1.64
CA ILE A 254 -1.01 10.67 -0.97
C ILE A 254 -1.58 9.32 -1.38
N PHE A 255 -0.73 8.40 -1.81
CA PHE A 255 -1.14 7.03 -2.08
C PHE A 255 -0.56 6.09 -1.06
N ARG A 256 -1.43 5.37 -0.33
CA ARG A 256 -1.03 4.18 0.42
C ARG A 256 -0.86 3.05 -0.59
N ILE A 257 0.38 2.63 -0.85
CA ILE A 257 0.65 1.47 -1.71
C ILE A 257 0.53 0.22 -0.87
N ASP A 258 -0.59 -0.49 -1.06
CA ASP A 258 -0.99 -1.65 -0.29
C ASP A 258 -0.29 -2.91 -0.78
N ALA A 259 0.10 -3.78 0.16
CA ALA A 259 0.74 -5.06 -0.11
C ALA A 259 1.98 -4.93 -1.03
N VAL A 260 2.70 -3.80 -0.94
CA VAL A 260 3.85 -3.53 -1.79
C VAL A 260 4.94 -4.61 -1.71
N PRO A 261 5.20 -5.28 -0.56
CA PRO A 261 6.25 -6.30 -0.52
C PRO A 261 5.99 -7.52 -1.38
N TYR A 262 4.75 -7.74 -1.79
CA TYR A 262 4.30 -8.94 -2.49
C TYR A 262 4.34 -8.79 -4.02
N ILE A 263 4.52 -7.60 -4.58
CA ILE A 263 4.23 -7.36 -6.01
C ILE A 263 5.13 -8.12 -7.01
N TRP A 264 6.22 -8.76 -6.55
CA TRP A 264 7.09 -9.57 -7.41
C TRP A 264 7.22 -11.01 -6.90
N LYS A 265 7.09 -11.99 -7.80
CA LYS A 265 7.14 -13.43 -7.47
C LYS A 265 8.32 -14.12 -8.16
N GLU A 266 9.01 -14.97 -7.41
CA GLU A 266 10.14 -15.77 -7.87
C GLU A 266 10.19 -17.13 -7.15
N LEU A 267 10.22 -18.22 -7.92
CA LEU A 267 10.28 -19.58 -7.38
C LEU A 267 11.48 -19.76 -6.46
N GLY A 268 11.28 -20.50 -5.35
CA GLY A 268 12.32 -20.77 -4.36
C GLY A 268 12.60 -19.60 -3.41
N THR A 269 11.80 -18.54 -3.45
CA THR A 269 11.87 -17.40 -2.54
C THR A 269 10.56 -17.23 -1.77
N SER A 270 10.57 -16.43 -0.71
CA SER A 270 9.34 -16.06 0.01
C SER A 270 8.36 -15.22 -0.81
N CYS A 271 8.76 -14.74 -2.00
CA CYS A 271 8.02 -13.77 -2.81
C CYS A 271 7.63 -12.49 -2.05
N ARG A 272 8.46 -12.12 -1.06
CA ARG A 272 8.36 -10.91 -0.25
C ARG A 272 9.68 -10.14 -0.31
N ASN A 273 9.64 -8.81 -0.40
CA ASN A 273 10.82 -7.92 -0.37
C ASN A 273 11.88 -8.20 -1.45
N LEU A 274 11.48 -8.76 -2.60
CA LEU A 274 12.44 -9.03 -3.66
C LEU A 274 13.00 -7.70 -4.23
N PRO A 275 14.27 -7.64 -4.66
CA PRO A 275 14.88 -6.40 -5.15
C PRO A 275 14.11 -5.68 -6.28
N GLN A 276 13.34 -6.43 -7.05
CA GLN A 276 12.47 -5.92 -8.12
C GLN A 276 11.31 -5.07 -7.58
N VAL A 277 10.82 -5.34 -6.37
CA VAL A 277 9.82 -4.51 -5.69
C VAL A 277 10.34 -3.09 -5.51
N HIS A 278 11.54 -2.95 -4.95
CA HIS A 278 12.21 -1.66 -4.74
C HIS A 278 12.42 -0.89 -6.05
N ARG A 279 12.79 -1.60 -7.13
CA ARG A 279 12.89 -1.01 -8.48
C ARG A 279 11.55 -0.46 -8.96
N ILE A 280 10.46 -1.20 -8.78
CA ILE A 280 9.10 -0.75 -9.15
C ILE A 280 8.69 0.49 -8.34
N VAL A 281 8.92 0.49 -7.02
CA VAL A 281 8.60 1.63 -6.16
C VAL A 281 9.44 2.85 -6.54
N ARG A 282 10.72 2.67 -6.85
CA ARG A 282 11.61 3.74 -7.33
C ARG A 282 11.13 4.32 -8.67
N MET A 283 10.74 3.48 -9.63
CA MET A 283 10.17 3.95 -10.89
C MET A 283 8.88 4.76 -10.67
N LEU A 284 7.96 4.23 -9.84
CA LEU A 284 6.71 4.93 -9.51
C LEU A 284 6.99 6.29 -8.84
N ARG A 285 7.96 6.35 -7.93
CA ARG A 285 8.40 7.59 -7.28
C ARG A 285 8.86 8.63 -8.31
N MET A 286 9.71 8.25 -9.27
CA MET A 286 10.18 9.15 -10.32
C MET A 286 9.04 9.61 -11.24
N VAL A 287 8.11 8.71 -11.59
CA VAL A 287 6.93 9.06 -12.39
C VAL A 287 6.10 10.17 -11.71
N LEU A 288 5.86 10.06 -10.40
CA LEU A 288 5.15 11.08 -9.64
C LEU A 288 5.93 12.40 -9.58
N GLU A 289 7.25 12.36 -9.38
CA GLU A 289 8.10 13.56 -9.37
C GLU A 289 8.13 14.30 -10.73
N VAL A 290 7.93 13.58 -11.83
CA VAL A 290 7.77 14.17 -13.17
C VAL A 290 6.37 14.75 -13.37
N VAL A 291 5.33 13.95 -13.13
CA VAL A 291 3.96 14.27 -13.55
C VAL A 291 3.22 15.14 -12.53
N CYS A 292 3.33 14.82 -11.24
CA CYS A 292 2.53 15.40 -10.17
C CYS A 292 3.30 15.45 -8.84
N PRO A 293 4.37 16.26 -8.72
CA PRO A 293 5.28 16.26 -7.56
C PRO A 293 4.63 16.73 -6.24
N ALA A 294 3.37 17.17 -6.26
CA ALA A 294 2.58 17.33 -5.04
C ALA A 294 2.21 16.01 -4.36
N VAL A 295 2.26 14.89 -5.10
CA VAL A 295 1.81 13.57 -4.67
C VAL A 295 2.95 12.82 -4.02
N ILE A 296 2.67 12.20 -2.87
CA ILE A 296 3.65 11.39 -2.15
C ILE A 296 3.17 9.94 -1.95
N LEU A 297 4.11 9.04 -1.67
CA LEU A 297 3.89 7.62 -1.46
C LEU A 297 4.00 7.29 0.02
N LYS A 298 3.00 6.59 0.55
CA LYS A 298 3.00 5.94 1.87
C LYS A 298 3.05 4.43 1.65
N GLY A 299 4.16 3.77 1.98
CA GLY A 299 4.25 2.31 1.90
C GLY A 299 3.54 1.65 3.08
N GLU A 300 2.78 0.59 2.82
CA GLU A 300 2.39 -0.36 3.84
C GLU A 300 3.30 -1.59 3.79
N VAL A 301 4.07 -1.76 4.87
CA VAL A 301 5.07 -2.80 5.03
C VAL A 301 4.93 -3.30 6.46
N VAL A 302 4.25 -4.42 6.65
CA VAL A 302 4.02 -5.06 7.95
C VAL A 302 5.04 -6.17 8.11
N MET A 303 6.24 -5.78 8.50
CA MET A 303 7.43 -6.65 8.56
C MET A 303 8.33 -6.28 9.74
N ALA A 304 9.39 -7.08 9.93
CA ALA A 304 10.37 -6.83 10.97
C ALA A 304 11.00 -5.43 10.82
N PRO A 305 11.35 -4.75 11.93
CA PRO A 305 11.85 -3.37 11.91
C PRO A 305 13.04 -3.14 10.97
N GLN A 306 13.89 -4.15 10.78
CA GLN A 306 15.11 -4.08 9.97
C GLN A 306 14.82 -4.07 8.45
N GLU A 307 13.63 -4.51 8.04
CA GLU A 307 13.22 -4.56 6.63
C GLU A 307 12.56 -3.24 6.17
N LEU A 308 11.98 -2.48 7.10
CA LEU A 308 11.30 -1.21 6.80
C LEU A 308 12.20 -0.17 6.12
N PRO A 309 13.46 0.06 6.56
CA PRO A 309 14.31 1.11 5.99
C PRO A 309 14.55 0.98 4.49
N ALA A 310 14.54 -0.25 3.96
CA ALA A 310 14.75 -0.50 2.54
C ALA A 310 13.69 0.20 1.67
N TYR A 311 12.44 0.30 2.13
CA TYR A 311 11.34 0.93 1.40
C TYR A 311 11.36 2.47 1.40
N PHE A 312 12.22 3.10 2.20
CA PHE A 312 12.53 4.53 2.03
C PHE A 312 13.55 4.75 0.90
N GLY A 313 14.26 3.70 0.49
CA GLY A 313 15.40 3.78 -0.41
C GLY A 313 16.58 4.51 0.23
N THR A 314 17.51 4.95 -0.61
CA THR A 314 18.66 5.76 -0.17
C THR A 314 18.39 7.24 -0.41
N PRO A 315 19.14 8.17 0.21
CA PRO A 315 19.03 9.60 -0.12
C PRO A 315 19.20 9.91 -1.61
N GLN A 316 20.02 9.13 -2.33
CA GLN A 316 20.26 9.27 -3.77
C GLN A 316 19.15 8.63 -4.62
N HIS A 317 18.62 7.50 -4.15
CA HIS A 317 17.56 6.75 -4.82
C HIS A 317 16.36 6.55 -3.88
N PRO A 318 15.62 7.63 -3.55
CA PRO A 318 14.51 7.53 -2.61
C PRO A 318 13.33 6.78 -3.22
N GLU A 319 12.61 6.05 -2.36
CA GLU A 319 11.43 5.27 -2.68
C GLU A 319 10.18 5.90 -2.03
N CYS A 320 9.58 5.26 -1.02
CA CYS A 320 8.45 5.79 -0.29
C CYS A 320 8.85 7.05 0.49
N HIS A 321 7.89 7.98 0.63
CA HIS A 321 8.09 9.17 1.44
C HIS A 321 7.83 8.90 2.92
N MET A 322 6.89 8.00 3.18
CA MET A 322 6.42 7.63 4.51
C MET A 322 6.16 6.13 4.58
N LEU A 323 6.32 5.53 5.76
CA LEU A 323 5.89 4.16 6.05
C LEU A 323 5.05 4.15 7.33
N TYR A 324 4.25 3.11 7.53
CA TYR A 324 3.60 2.90 8.84
C TYR A 324 4.65 2.59 9.92
N GLY A 325 4.49 3.21 11.09
CA GLY A 325 5.30 2.91 12.29
C GLY A 325 4.83 1.65 13.01
N VAL A 326 4.73 0.53 12.30
CA VAL A 326 4.15 -0.74 12.80
C VAL A 326 4.86 -1.20 14.07
N SER A 327 6.21 -1.22 14.05
CA SER A 327 7.02 -1.65 15.19
C SER A 327 6.80 -0.79 16.43
N SER A 328 6.61 0.53 16.28
CA SER A 328 6.26 1.43 17.39
C SER A 328 4.88 1.12 17.96
N MET A 329 3.89 0.85 17.11
CA MET A 329 2.54 0.51 17.51
C MET A 329 2.53 -0.79 18.32
N VAL A 330 3.16 -1.85 17.81
CA VAL A 330 3.22 -3.16 18.48
C VAL A 330 3.92 -3.07 19.83
N ASN A 331 5.08 -2.40 19.89
CA ASN A 331 5.83 -2.23 21.14
C ASN A 331 5.07 -1.40 22.19
N LEU A 332 4.25 -0.43 21.78
CA LEU A 332 3.42 0.34 22.70
C LEU A 332 2.36 -0.54 23.36
N TRP A 333 1.67 -1.37 22.59
CA TRP A 333 0.69 -2.33 23.14
C TRP A 333 1.38 -3.41 23.98
N ALA A 334 2.55 -3.91 23.56
CA ALA A 334 3.30 -4.87 24.36
C ALA A 334 3.67 -4.28 25.73
N ALA A 335 4.24 -3.07 25.77
CA ALA A 335 4.61 -2.39 27.01
C ALA A 335 3.40 -2.11 27.93
N LEU A 336 2.22 -1.86 27.36
CA LEU A 336 1.00 -1.64 28.15
C LEU A 336 0.52 -2.92 28.85
N ALA A 337 0.65 -4.07 28.19
CA ALA A 337 0.28 -5.37 28.75
C ALA A 337 1.32 -5.88 29.76
N THR A 338 2.61 -5.71 29.48
CA THR A 338 3.70 -6.21 30.34
C THR A 338 4.07 -5.26 31.48
N GLN A 339 3.69 -3.98 31.37
CA GLN A 339 4.21 -2.89 32.20
C GLN A 339 5.74 -2.77 32.14
N ASP A 340 6.35 -3.25 31.04
CA ASP A 340 7.78 -3.25 30.80
C ASP A 340 8.11 -2.50 29.51
N THR A 341 8.89 -1.43 29.63
CA THR A 341 9.23 -0.55 28.52
C THR A 341 10.56 -0.90 27.85
N ARG A 342 11.24 -1.98 28.22
CA ARG A 342 12.59 -2.30 27.68
C ARG A 342 12.56 -2.48 26.15
N LEU A 343 11.61 -3.26 25.63
CA LEU A 343 11.44 -3.44 24.18
C LEU A 343 11.03 -2.15 23.47
N LEU A 344 10.09 -1.38 24.05
CA LEU A 344 9.69 -0.07 23.52
C LEU A 344 10.88 0.90 23.47
N LYS A 345 11.70 0.94 24.52
CA LYS A 345 12.90 1.78 24.58
C LYS A 345 13.90 1.39 23.50
N HIS A 346 14.16 0.09 23.34
CA HIS A 346 15.00 -0.43 22.26
C HIS A 346 14.48 -0.01 20.88
N GLN A 347 13.17 -0.18 20.63
CA GLN A 347 12.55 0.21 19.37
C GLN A 347 12.69 1.72 19.09
N MET A 348 12.55 2.57 20.12
CA MET A 348 12.79 4.00 19.97
C MET A 348 14.25 4.26 19.61
N ASP A 349 15.21 3.62 20.26
CA ASP A 349 16.64 3.81 19.95
C ASP A 349 16.97 3.38 18.51
N VAL A 350 16.38 2.27 18.02
CA VAL A 350 16.50 1.85 16.61
C VAL A 350 15.95 2.94 15.68
N ILE A 351 14.74 3.44 15.90
CA ILE A 351 14.13 4.47 15.05
C ILE A 351 14.95 5.76 15.02
N HIS A 352 15.50 6.19 16.16
CA HIS A 352 16.34 7.38 16.24
C HIS A 352 17.71 7.19 15.56
N SER A 353 18.13 5.95 15.32
CA SER A 353 19.37 5.63 14.59
C SER A 353 19.20 5.59 13.08
N LEU A 354 17.95 5.58 12.58
CA LEU A 354 17.66 5.51 11.15
C LEU A 354 18.04 6.81 10.42
N PRO A 355 18.36 6.73 9.11
CA PRO A 355 18.63 7.92 8.30
C PRO A 355 17.50 8.97 8.32
N ASP A 356 17.86 10.25 8.22
CA ASP A 356 16.92 11.39 8.23
C ASP A 356 15.85 11.36 7.13
N ASN A 357 16.00 10.52 6.10
CA ASN A 357 14.98 10.32 5.07
C ASN A 357 13.85 9.37 5.50
N CYS A 358 13.99 8.65 6.62
CA CYS A 358 12.97 7.78 7.17
C CYS A 358 11.91 8.60 7.93
N TRP A 359 10.66 8.53 7.49
CA TRP A 359 9.55 9.26 8.12
C TRP A 359 8.35 8.33 8.34
N PHE A 360 7.94 8.17 9.60
CA PHE A 360 6.91 7.22 9.95
C PHE A 360 5.55 7.88 10.21
N VAL A 361 4.48 7.23 9.77
CA VAL A 361 3.12 7.46 10.24
C VAL A 361 2.95 6.67 11.52
N ASN A 362 3.08 7.34 12.66
CA ASN A 362 2.84 6.74 13.97
C ASN A 362 1.33 6.65 14.21
N TYR A 363 0.86 5.49 14.67
CA TYR A 363 -0.54 5.21 14.88
C TYR A 363 -0.73 4.31 16.11
N LEU A 364 -1.92 4.35 16.70
CA LEU A 364 -2.30 3.48 17.82
C LEU A 364 -3.05 2.24 17.35
N ARG A 365 -3.96 2.40 16.39
CA ARG A 365 -4.75 1.34 15.75
C ARG A 365 -5.00 1.68 14.29
N CYS A 366 -5.25 0.66 13.49
CA CYS A 366 -5.68 0.78 12.09
C CYS A 366 -6.94 -0.07 11.88
N HIS A 367 -7.30 -0.29 10.62
CA HIS A 367 -8.44 -1.12 10.24
C HIS A 367 -8.14 -2.62 10.40
N ASP A 368 -6.87 -3.01 10.34
CA ASP A 368 -6.40 -4.39 10.54
C ASP A 368 -6.25 -4.75 12.02
N ASP A 369 -5.92 -6.02 12.25
CA ASP A 369 -5.50 -6.60 13.53
C ASP A 369 -4.18 -6.01 14.07
N ILE A 370 -3.65 -6.59 15.15
CA ILE A 370 -2.32 -6.30 15.70
C ILE A 370 -1.49 -7.57 15.56
N GLY A 371 -0.66 -7.63 14.52
CA GLY A 371 0.37 -8.66 14.41
C GLY A 371 1.54 -8.39 15.36
N TRP A 372 1.92 -9.37 16.17
CA TRP A 372 3.00 -9.27 17.16
C TRP A 372 4.39 -9.44 16.55
N GLY A 373 4.74 -8.60 15.58
CA GLY A 373 6.06 -8.52 14.94
C GLY A 373 7.10 -7.82 15.82
N LEU A 374 7.37 -8.39 17.00
CA LEU A 374 8.40 -7.91 17.92
C LEU A 374 9.81 -8.33 17.47
N ASP A 375 10.83 -7.61 17.95
CA ASP A 375 12.22 -7.97 17.70
C ASP A 375 12.62 -9.17 18.57
N GLU A 376 12.52 -10.37 17.99
CA GLU A 376 12.80 -11.60 18.71
C GLU A 376 14.27 -11.73 19.17
N GLU A 377 15.23 -11.08 18.47
CA GLU A 377 16.63 -11.09 18.89
C GLU A 377 16.82 -10.29 20.18
N GLU A 378 16.18 -9.12 20.25
CA GLU A 378 16.17 -8.30 21.46
C GLU A 378 15.41 -8.99 22.61
N GLU A 379 14.29 -9.65 22.34
CA GLU A 379 13.58 -10.45 23.35
C GLU A 379 14.49 -11.50 23.99
N ARG A 380 15.19 -12.28 23.16
CA ARG A 380 16.16 -13.28 23.63
C ARG A 380 17.29 -12.64 24.45
N ARG A 381 17.79 -11.46 24.06
CA ARG A 381 18.79 -10.70 24.83
C ARG A 381 18.27 -10.28 26.20
N LEU A 382 16.98 -9.97 26.30
CA LEU A 382 16.29 -9.63 27.55
C LEU A 382 15.83 -10.86 28.36
N MET A 383 16.20 -12.06 27.92
CA MET A 383 15.79 -13.35 28.51
C MET A 383 14.28 -13.57 28.47
N ILE A 384 13.62 -13.05 27.42
CA ILE A 384 12.20 -13.25 27.11
C ILE A 384 12.13 -14.31 25.99
N ASP A 385 11.27 -15.31 26.16
CA ASP A 385 10.97 -16.28 25.10
C ASP A 385 9.96 -15.65 24.12
N PRO A 386 10.32 -15.45 22.83
CA PRO A 386 9.45 -14.77 21.87
C PRO A 386 8.09 -15.43 21.68
N LEU A 387 8.05 -16.76 21.66
CA LEU A 387 6.83 -17.52 21.44
C LEU A 387 5.88 -17.39 22.64
N LEU A 388 6.40 -17.56 23.86
CA LEU A 388 5.61 -17.41 25.07
C LEU A 388 5.19 -15.97 25.33
N HIS A 389 6.01 -15.00 24.94
CA HIS A 389 5.65 -13.59 25.04
C HIS A 389 4.52 -13.22 24.08
N LYS A 390 4.58 -13.69 22.82
CA LYS A 390 3.47 -13.56 21.88
C LYS A 390 2.19 -14.20 22.40
N GLU A 391 2.28 -15.42 22.96
CA GLU A 391 1.14 -16.10 23.59
C GLU A 391 0.55 -15.34 24.77
N TYR A 392 1.40 -14.75 25.60
CA TYR A 392 0.95 -13.85 26.65
C TYR A 392 0.19 -12.66 26.06
N LEU A 393 0.74 -12.01 25.04
CA LEU A 393 0.16 -10.79 24.46
C LEU A 393 -1.21 -11.04 23.83
N TYR A 394 -1.37 -12.05 22.95
CA TYR A 394 -2.69 -12.31 22.37
C TYR A 394 -3.71 -12.77 23.41
N ARG A 395 -3.32 -13.56 24.43
CA ARG A 395 -4.25 -13.94 25.52
C ARG A 395 -4.61 -12.76 26.41
N PHE A 396 -3.65 -11.87 26.66
CA PHE A 396 -3.91 -10.64 27.39
C PHE A 396 -4.92 -9.79 26.62
N TYR A 397 -4.70 -9.53 25.33
CA TYR A 397 -5.58 -8.66 24.54
C TYR A 397 -6.94 -9.29 24.18
N GLU A 398 -7.01 -10.61 24.01
CA GLU A 398 -8.27 -11.38 23.97
C GLU A 398 -9.06 -11.25 25.28
N GLY A 399 -8.38 -11.00 26.40
CA GLY A 399 -8.98 -10.90 27.74
C GLY A 399 -9.07 -12.24 28.47
N SER A 400 -8.44 -13.30 27.95
CA SER A 400 -8.39 -14.62 28.57
C SER A 400 -7.30 -14.75 29.64
N PHE A 401 -6.31 -13.84 29.66
CA PHE A 401 -5.29 -13.81 30.71
C PHE A 401 -5.82 -13.20 32.04
N PRO A 402 -5.60 -13.84 33.20
CA PRO A 402 -6.05 -13.32 34.49
C PRO A 402 -5.57 -11.90 34.78
N GLY A 403 -6.50 -11.00 35.10
CA GLY A 403 -6.20 -9.58 35.40
C GLY A 403 -6.11 -8.67 34.17
N SER A 404 -6.35 -9.20 32.95
CA SER A 404 -6.42 -8.36 31.75
C SER A 404 -7.58 -7.35 31.80
N PHE A 405 -7.28 -6.12 31.37
CA PHE A 405 -8.28 -5.06 31.13
C PHE A 405 -8.84 -5.09 29.70
N ALA A 406 -8.26 -5.87 28.80
CA ALA A 406 -8.59 -5.84 27.39
C ALA A 406 -9.87 -6.64 27.08
N ARG A 407 -10.51 -6.28 25.96
CA ARG A 407 -11.70 -6.91 25.40
C ARG A 407 -11.55 -6.97 23.88
N GLY A 408 -10.54 -7.69 23.42
CA GLY A 408 -10.28 -7.95 22.01
C GLY A 408 -10.86 -9.29 21.56
N GLU A 409 -10.54 -9.66 20.32
CA GLU A 409 -10.87 -10.95 19.72
C GLU A 409 -9.60 -11.52 19.08
N LEU A 410 -9.47 -12.85 19.12
CA LEU A 410 -8.39 -13.57 18.45
C LEU A 410 -8.68 -13.64 16.95
N TYR A 411 -7.68 -13.36 16.11
CA TYR A 411 -7.82 -13.35 14.66
C TYR A 411 -6.76 -14.26 14.02
N ASN A 412 -7.14 -15.03 13.00
CA ASN A 412 -6.23 -15.91 12.24
C ASN A 412 -5.25 -16.78 13.06
N PHE A 413 -5.67 -17.28 14.23
CA PHE A 413 -4.84 -18.20 15.00
C PHE A 413 -4.49 -19.45 14.19
N ASP A 414 -3.18 -19.69 14.01
CA ASP A 414 -2.66 -20.89 13.38
C ASP A 414 -2.18 -21.88 14.45
N PRO A 415 -2.82 -23.06 14.59
CA PRO A 415 -2.42 -24.05 15.58
C PRO A 415 -1.01 -24.64 15.33
N VAL A 416 -0.47 -24.54 14.10
CA VAL A 416 0.85 -25.07 13.75
C VAL A 416 1.96 -24.15 14.21
N SER A 417 1.93 -22.87 13.78
CA SER A 417 2.93 -21.88 14.19
C SER A 417 2.67 -21.28 15.57
N ARG A 418 1.43 -21.37 16.09
CA ARG A 418 0.93 -20.69 17.29
C ARG A 418 0.96 -19.16 17.18
N ASP A 419 0.94 -18.65 15.95
CA ASP A 419 0.80 -17.23 15.63
C ASP A 419 -0.68 -16.82 15.65
N ALA A 420 -0.95 -15.58 16.05
CA ALA A 420 -2.30 -15.01 16.22
C ALA A 420 -2.27 -13.49 16.30
#